data_AF-A0A5A7QD02-F1
#
_entry.id   AF-A0A5A7QD02-F1
#
_cell.length_a   1.000
_cell.length_b   1.000
_cell.length_c   1.000
_cell.angle_alpha   90.00
_cell.angle_beta   90.00
_cell.angle_gamma   90.00
#
_symmetry.space_group_name_H-M   'P 1'
#
loop_
_entity.id
_entity.type
_entity.pdbx_description
1 polymer ?
#
loop_
_entity_poly.entity_id
_entity_poly.type
_entity_poly.pdbx_seq_one_letter_code
_entity_poly.pdbx_strand_id
1 'polypeptide(L)'
;MAWMTRFLTAVAFLAIGVIFSPETFGSKSDGQNSPVLVTGLKLAHLLCFSTAWGAALWVTFIGGIIMFKNLPRHQFGNLQSKMFPAYFSMVGVCCAVAVGSFGYLHPWKTSGSTEKYQLGFLLAAFTFNLSNLIIFTPMTIEMMKQRHKIEREANIGEEVGWTKNQQVAKKNPKLAAMNKKFGMIHGLSSLANIFAFGSLAVHSWISRDRYPKVRGRGSEKICCPVGGLVTRQLGQIIASIGKKSVHNHKAQDVASKRGKLLTEDFLFLIRKDLPKLNRCTELLSMNEELKQARKAFDTDEEKVLTVE
;
A
#
# COMPACT_ATOMS: atom_id res chain seq x y z
N MET A 1 20.09 -7.00 9.85
CA MET A 1 18.74 -6.48 10.22
C MET A 1 17.82 -7.67 10.47
N ALA A 2 17.73 -8.15 11.72
CA ALA A 2 16.97 -9.36 12.07
C ALA A 2 15.46 -9.27 11.75
N TRP A 3 14.91 -8.05 11.61
CA TRP A 3 13.51 -7.85 11.23
C TRP A 3 13.23 -8.19 9.76
N MET A 4 14.20 -7.94 8.86
CA MET A 4 14.05 -8.19 7.43
C MET A 4 14.11 -9.69 7.13
N THR A 5 14.99 -10.42 7.81
CA THR A 5 14.97 -11.89 7.80
C THR A 5 13.68 -12.40 8.40
N ARG A 6 13.23 -11.89 9.55
CA ARG A 6 11.94 -12.28 10.15
C ARG A 6 10.73 -12.02 9.24
N PHE A 7 10.72 -10.92 8.48
CA PHE A 7 9.67 -10.60 7.52
C PHE A 7 9.71 -11.52 6.30
N LEU A 8 10.89 -11.71 5.69
CA LEU A 8 11.11 -12.68 4.61
C LEU A 8 10.73 -14.10 5.05
N THR A 9 11.08 -14.46 6.27
CA THR A 9 10.74 -15.73 6.91
C THR A 9 9.24 -15.83 7.14
N ALA A 10 8.55 -14.79 7.61
CA ALA A 10 7.09 -14.81 7.78
C ALA A 10 6.35 -14.91 6.44
N VAL A 11 6.80 -14.20 5.39
CA VAL A 11 6.25 -14.31 4.04
C VAL A 11 6.52 -15.70 3.45
N ALA A 12 7.72 -16.25 3.67
CA ALA A 12 8.08 -17.61 3.25
C ALA A 12 7.27 -18.67 4.01
N PHE A 13 7.07 -18.53 5.33
CA PHE A 13 6.25 -19.44 6.13
C PHE A 13 4.77 -19.35 5.77
N LEU A 14 4.25 -18.18 5.41
CA LEU A 14 2.89 -18.05 4.86
C LEU A 14 2.78 -18.71 3.48
N ALA A 15 3.78 -18.53 2.61
CA ALA A 15 3.82 -19.20 1.31
C ALA A 15 3.90 -20.73 1.46
N ILE A 16 4.74 -21.23 2.39
CA ILE A 16 4.91 -22.65 2.69
C ILE A 16 3.69 -23.22 3.41
N GLY A 17 3.11 -22.50 4.37
CA GLY A 17 1.89 -22.93 5.09
C GLY A 17 0.69 -23.08 4.18
N VAL A 18 0.61 -22.28 3.10
CA VAL A 18 -0.39 -22.45 2.03
C VAL A 18 -0.08 -23.66 1.13
N ILE A 19 1.19 -24.01 0.96
CA ILE A 19 1.62 -25.21 0.19
C ILE A 19 1.39 -26.50 0.98
N PHE A 20 1.51 -26.47 2.30
CA PHE A 20 1.53 -27.66 3.16
C PHE A 20 0.28 -27.86 4.04
N SER A 21 -0.77 -27.04 3.92
CA SER A 21 -2.03 -27.29 4.64
C SER A 21 -2.72 -28.53 4.04
N PRO A 22 -2.68 -29.70 4.71
CA PRO A 22 -3.09 -30.95 4.10
C PRO A 22 -4.62 -30.92 3.89
N GLU A 23 -5.42 -30.53 4.87
CA GLU A 23 -6.85 -30.88 4.91
C GLU A 23 -7.82 -30.11 3.99
N THR A 24 -7.37 -29.46 2.92
CA THR A 24 -8.27 -28.91 1.88
C THR A 24 -8.28 -29.73 0.59
N PHE A 25 -7.82 -30.99 0.71
CA PHE A 25 -7.60 -31.98 -0.33
C PHE A 25 -8.79 -32.24 -1.26
N GLY A 26 -8.54 -32.05 -2.54
CA GLY A 26 -9.38 -32.54 -3.64
C GLY A 26 -8.70 -32.27 -4.97
N SER A 27 -7.68 -33.07 -5.31
CA SER A 27 -7.01 -32.97 -6.61
C SER A 27 -7.77 -33.78 -7.66
N LYS A 28 -8.18 -33.14 -8.75
CA LYS A 28 -8.29 -33.79 -10.06
C LYS A 28 -7.33 -33.08 -11.02
N SER A 29 -6.40 -33.88 -11.53
CA SER A 29 -5.43 -33.54 -12.57
C SER A 29 -6.13 -33.48 -13.91
N ASP A 30 -6.06 -32.34 -14.60
CA ASP A 30 -6.28 -32.21 -16.04
C ASP A 30 -5.63 -30.91 -16.53
N GLY A 31 -4.31 -30.91 -16.79
CA GLY A 31 -3.59 -29.87 -17.59
C GLY A 31 -3.74 -28.38 -17.21
N GLN A 32 -4.54 -28.05 -16.21
CA GLN A 32 -4.83 -26.73 -15.67
C GLN A 32 -3.99 -26.55 -14.41
N ASN A 33 -3.41 -25.35 -14.27
CA ASN A 33 -2.70 -24.95 -13.07
C ASN A 33 -3.51 -25.35 -11.83
N SER A 34 -2.88 -26.08 -10.90
CA SER A 34 -3.55 -26.52 -9.67
C SER A 34 -4.32 -25.35 -9.03
N PRO A 35 -5.60 -25.51 -8.68
CA PRO A 35 -6.41 -24.42 -8.11
C PRO A 35 -5.77 -23.83 -6.84
N VAL A 36 -4.98 -24.64 -6.13
CA VAL A 36 -4.17 -24.24 -4.98
C VAL A 36 -3.04 -23.30 -5.39
N LEU A 37 -2.28 -23.64 -6.43
CA LEU A 37 -1.19 -22.81 -6.95
C LEU A 37 -1.71 -21.46 -7.44
N VAL A 38 -2.81 -21.46 -8.21
CA VAL A 38 -3.44 -20.22 -8.71
C VAL A 38 -3.89 -19.32 -7.55
N THR A 39 -4.50 -19.91 -6.52
CA THR A 39 -4.93 -19.17 -5.33
C THR A 39 -3.74 -18.62 -4.54
N GLY A 40 -2.69 -19.44 -4.35
CA GLY A 40 -1.45 -19.04 -3.70
C GLY A 40 -0.76 -17.88 -4.41
N LEU A 41 -0.64 -17.94 -5.74
CA LEU A 41 -0.04 -16.87 -6.54
C LEU A 41 -0.86 -15.57 -6.49
N LYS A 42 -2.20 -15.65 -6.53
CA LYS A 42 -3.06 -14.46 -6.37
C LYS A 42 -2.90 -13.82 -4.99
N LEU A 43 -2.81 -14.63 -3.94
CA LEU A 43 -2.60 -14.15 -2.58
C LEU A 43 -1.20 -13.53 -2.40
N ALA A 44 -0.16 -14.21 -2.88
CA ALA A 44 1.22 -13.71 -2.85
C ALA A 44 1.34 -12.39 -3.60
N HIS A 45 0.78 -12.31 -4.81
CA HIS A 45 0.72 -11.08 -5.58
C HIS A 45 0.03 -9.96 -4.79
N LEU A 46 -1.19 -10.20 -4.27
CA LEU A 46 -1.96 -9.19 -3.56
C LEU A 46 -1.24 -8.67 -2.31
N LEU A 47 -0.66 -9.57 -1.50
CA LEU A 47 0.05 -9.22 -0.27
C LEU A 47 1.31 -8.42 -0.56
N CYS A 48 2.14 -8.90 -1.48
CA CYS A 48 3.38 -8.21 -1.86
C CYS A 48 3.08 -6.87 -2.55
N PHE A 49 2.12 -6.84 -3.47
CA PHE A 49 1.71 -5.60 -4.14
C PHE A 49 1.21 -4.56 -3.13
N SER A 50 0.30 -4.96 -2.22
CA SER A 50 -0.25 -4.05 -1.20
C SER A 50 0.84 -3.53 -0.25
N THR A 51 1.79 -4.38 0.12
CA THR A 51 2.93 -4.01 0.96
C THR A 51 3.83 -2.99 0.24
N ALA A 52 4.21 -3.27 -1.01
CA ALA A 52 5.02 -2.36 -1.81
C ALA A 52 4.33 -1.00 -2.00
N TRP A 53 3.04 -1.02 -2.35
CA TRP A 53 2.21 0.17 -2.53
C TRP A 53 2.15 1.03 -1.27
N GLY A 54 1.78 0.42 -0.13
CA GLY A 54 1.65 1.13 1.14
C GLY A 54 2.97 1.68 1.66
N ALA A 55 4.04 0.87 1.58
CA ALA A 55 5.38 1.30 2.00
C ALA A 55 5.88 2.47 1.13
N ALA A 56 5.71 2.39 -0.20
CA ALA A 56 6.14 3.44 -1.11
C ALA A 56 5.37 4.75 -0.86
N LEU A 57 4.05 4.67 -0.65
CA LEU A 57 3.24 5.84 -0.30
C LEU A 57 3.73 6.47 1.01
N TRP A 58 3.86 5.67 2.06
CA TRP A 58 4.23 6.16 3.39
C TRP A 58 5.62 6.79 3.39
N VAL A 59 6.64 6.09 2.89
CA VAL A 59 8.03 6.56 2.93
C VAL A 59 8.21 7.83 2.09
N THR A 60 7.57 7.89 0.92
CA THR A 60 7.75 9.01 -0.03
C THR A 60 7.04 10.28 0.42
N PHE A 61 5.77 10.17 0.86
CA PHE A 61 4.92 11.35 1.07
C PHE A 61 4.71 11.72 2.53
N ILE A 62 4.97 10.80 3.48
CA ILE A 62 4.67 11.02 4.89
C ILE A 62 5.95 10.94 5.71
N GLY A 63 6.55 9.74 5.79
CA GLY A 63 7.72 9.46 6.62
C GLY A 63 8.91 10.36 6.27
N GLY A 64 9.23 10.51 4.97
CA GLY A 64 10.32 11.37 4.51
C GLY A 64 10.18 12.82 4.96
N ILE A 65 8.98 13.39 4.83
CA ILE A 65 8.70 14.79 5.18
C ILE A 65 8.75 14.99 6.70
N ILE A 66 8.13 14.08 7.47
CA ILE A 66 8.13 14.15 8.93
C ILE A 66 9.56 14.09 9.46
N MET A 67 10.37 13.14 8.99
CA MET A 67 11.76 13.01 9.42
C MET A 67 12.59 14.25 9.07
N PHE A 68 12.41 14.81 7.87
CA PHE A 68 13.14 16.00 7.44
C PHE A 68 12.81 17.24 8.28
N LYS A 69 11.54 17.41 8.68
CA LYS A 69 11.08 18.59 9.44
C LYS A 69 11.38 18.52 10.93
N ASN A 70 11.70 17.34 11.47
CA ASN A 70 11.78 17.13 12.92
C ASN A 70 13.14 16.60 13.42
N LEU A 71 14.02 16.12 12.54
CA LEU A 71 15.33 15.61 12.95
C LEU A 71 16.46 16.57 12.56
N PRO A 72 17.51 16.71 13.39
CA PRO A 72 18.75 17.35 13.00
C PRO A 72 19.33 16.69 11.75
N ARG A 73 19.89 17.49 10.84
CA ARG A 73 20.31 17.03 9.51
C ARG A 73 21.24 15.81 9.54
N HIS A 74 22.23 15.79 10.42
CA HIS A 74 23.16 14.65 10.51
C HIS A 74 22.47 13.38 11.02
N GLN A 75 21.55 13.51 11.97
CA GLN A 75 20.75 12.39 12.47
C GLN A 75 19.79 11.87 11.39
N PHE A 76 19.13 12.78 10.67
CA PHE A 76 18.28 12.46 9.54
C PHE A 76 19.04 11.68 8.46
N GLY A 77 20.20 12.16 8.02
CA GLY A 77 21.03 11.48 7.03
C GLY A 77 21.48 10.08 7.49
N ASN A 78 21.87 9.95 8.76
CA ASN A 78 22.26 8.67 9.33
C ASN A 78 21.09 7.68 9.41
N LEU A 79 19.89 8.14 9.81
CA LEU A 79 18.68 7.32 9.83
C LEU A 79 18.32 6.86 8.41
N GLN A 80 18.32 7.79 7.45
CA GLN A 80 18.07 7.49 6.04
C GLN A 80 19.03 6.45 5.47
N SER A 81 20.32 6.51 5.82
CA SER A 81 21.34 5.56 5.35
C SER A 81 21.09 4.11 5.76
N LYS A 82 20.33 3.89 6.84
CA LYS A 82 19.92 2.56 7.31
C LYS A 82 18.52 2.18 6.83
N MET A 83 17.62 3.16 6.77
CA MET A 83 16.22 2.96 6.41
C MET A 83 16.07 2.66 4.91
N PHE A 84 16.68 3.45 4.03
CA PHE A 84 16.46 3.31 2.59
C PHE A 84 16.92 1.96 2.00
N PRO A 85 18.10 1.41 2.35
CA PRO A 85 18.48 0.08 1.88
C PRO A 85 17.46 -0.99 2.28
N ALA A 86 16.93 -0.92 3.51
CA ALA A 86 15.94 -1.87 4.00
C ALA A 86 14.58 -1.68 3.28
N TYR A 87 14.16 -0.43 3.08
CA TYR A 87 12.95 -0.08 2.34
C TYR A 87 13.01 -0.57 0.88
N PHE A 88 14.04 -0.21 0.13
CA PHE A 88 14.17 -0.58 -1.28
C PHE A 88 14.37 -2.10 -1.44
N SER A 89 15.00 -2.78 -0.47
CA SER A 89 15.10 -4.24 -0.45
C SER A 89 13.73 -4.90 -0.27
N MET A 90 12.94 -4.45 0.71
CA MET A 90 11.59 -4.97 0.97
C MET A 90 10.66 -4.74 -0.22
N VAL A 91 10.63 -3.51 -0.75
CA VAL A 91 9.82 -3.18 -1.94
C VAL A 91 10.31 -3.97 -3.15
N GLY A 92 11.62 -4.17 -3.30
CA GLY A 92 12.20 -4.97 -4.38
C GLY A 92 11.73 -6.42 -4.37
N VAL A 93 11.79 -7.08 -3.20
CA VAL A 93 11.28 -8.46 -3.03
C VAL A 93 9.78 -8.51 -3.33
N CYS A 94 9.01 -7.57 -2.80
CA CYS A 94 7.57 -7.51 -3.03
C CYS A 94 7.23 -7.33 -4.52
N CYS A 95 7.92 -6.42 -5.21
CA CYS A 95 7.75 -6.22 -6.64
C CYS A 95 8.16 -7.45 -7.44
N ALA A 96 9.25 -8.15 -7.08
CA ALA A 96 9.67 -9.38 -7.75
C ALA A 96 8.62 -10.50 -7.62
N VAL A 97 8.07 -10.71 -6.42
CA VAL A 97 6.99 -11.68 -6.19
C VAL A 97 5.73 -11.28 -6.96
N ALA A 98 5.38 -9.98 -6.97
CA ALA A 98 4.22 -9.48 -7.70
C ALA A 98 4.37 -9.67 -9.22
N VAL A 99 5.54 -9.34 -9.79
CA VAL A 99 5.88 -9.57 -11.20
C VAL A 99 5.83 -11.05 -11.54
N GLY A 100 6.50 -11.91 -10.76
CA GLY A 100 6.54 -13.35 -11.00
C GLY A 100 5.16 -13.99 -10.93
N SER A 101 4.38 -13.64 -9.91
CA SER A 101 3.01 -14.16 -9.75
C SER A 101 2.08 -13.67 -10.86
N PHE A 102 2.17 -12.38 -11.23
CA PHE A 102 1.33 -11.82 -12.30
C PHE A 102 1.71 -12.38 -13.68
N GLY A 103 3.01 -12.49 -13.97
CA GLY A 103 3.52 -13.05 -15.22
C GLY A 103 3.18 -14.53 -15.39
N TYR A 104 3.17 -15.30 -14.29
CA TYR A 104 2.74 -16.70 -14.32
C TYR A 104 1.24 -16.83 -14.59
N LEU A 105 0.41 -16.01 -13.93
CA LEU A 105 -1.04 -16.03 -14.11
C LEU A 105 -1.49 -15.47 -15.48
N HIS A 106 -0.65 -14.67 -16.13
CA HIS A 106 -0.95 -14.00 -17.40
C HIS A 106 0.16 -14.22 -18.44
N PRO A 107 0.31 -15.44 -19.01
CA PRO A 107 1.36 -15.74 -19.97
C PRO A 107 1.35 -14.81 -21.18
N TRP A 108 2.53 -14.29 -21.56
CA TRP A 108 2.66 -13.24 -22.58
C TRP A 108 2.00 -13.57 -23.93
N LYS A 109 2.07 -14.84 -24.36
CA LYS A 109 1.53 -15.30 -25.64
C LYS A 109 0.00 -15.29 -25.69
N THR A 110 -0.67 -15.51 -24.56
CA THR A 110 -2.13 -15.63 -24.44
C THR A 110 -2.78 -14.38 -23.86
N SER A 111 -1.98 -13.48 -23.28
CA SER A 111 -2.44 -12.25 -22.63
C SER A 111 -2.83 -11.16 -23.65
N GLY A 112 -3.93 -10.48 -23.36
CA GLY A 112 -4.35 -9.28 -24.08
C GLY A 112 -3.41 -8.10 -23.84
N SER A 113 -3.62 -7.01 -24.57
CA SER A 113 -2.79 -5.79 -24.45
C SER A 113 -2.81 -5.21 -23.04
N THR A 114 -3.96 -5.29 -22.34
CA THR A 114 -4.12 -4.75 -20.99
C THR A 114 -3.22 -5.45 -19.98
N GLU A 115 -3.21 -6.79 -19.95
CA GLU A 115 -2.36 -7.59 -19.06
C GLU A 115 -0.88 -7.34 -19.35
N LYS A 116 -0.51 -7.17 -20.63
CA LYS A 116 0.86 -6.84 -21.03
C LYS A 116 1.29 -5.48 -20.48
N TYR A 117 0.44 -4.46 -20.56
CA TYR A 117 0.70 -3.16 -19.93
C TYR A 117 0.79 -3.27 -18.41
N GLN A 118 -0.10 -4.02 -17.76
CA GLN A 118 -0.06 -4.23 -16.31
C GLN A 118 1.25 -4.87 -15.85
N LEU A 119 1.73 -5.89 -16.57
CA LEU A 119 3.01 -6.52 -16.32
C LEU A 119 4.17 -5.54 -16.59
N GLY A 120 4.09 -4.76 -17.66
CA GLY A 120 5.07 -3.72 -17.99
C GLY A 120 5.24 -2.68 -16.89
N PHE A 121 4.15 -2.18 -16.31
CA PHE A 121 4.21 -1.24 -15.18
C PHE A 121 4.76 -1.87 -13.90
N LEU A 122 4.46 -3.15 -13.60
CA LEU A 122 5.09 -3.84 -12.47
C LEU A 122 6.60 -4.01 -12.68
N LEU A 123 7.02 -4.36 -13.90
CA LEU A 123 8.44 -4.46 -14.27
C LEU A 123 9.15 -3.10 -14.18
N ALA A 124 8.51 -2.02 -14.62
CA ALA A 124 9.02 -0.67 -14.46
C ALA A 124 9.19 -0.31 -12.97
N ALA A 125 8.18 -0.59 -12.14
CA ALA A 125 8.25 -0.37 -10.70
C ALA A 125 9.41 -1.15 -10.06
N PHE A 126 9.56 -2.42 -10.41
CA PHE A 126 10.67 -3.26 -9.96
C PHE A 126 12.03 -2.69 -10.38
N THR A 127 12.17 -2.27 -11.64
CA THR A 127 13.42 -1.78 -12.21
C THR A 127 13.86 -0.45 -11.58
N PHE A 128 12.95 0.52 -11.45
CA PHE A 128 13.25 1.80 -10.79
C PHE A 128 13.54 1.63 -9.29
N ASN A 129 12.86 0.70 -8.63
CA ASN A 129 13.17 0.37 -7.24
C ASN A 129 14.55 -0.29 -7.12
N LEU A 130 14.88 -1.22 -8.03
CA LEU A 130 16.15 -1.93 -8.02
C LEU A 130 17.32 -0.97 -8.30
N SER A 131 17.19 -0.07 -9.29
CA SER A 131 18.22 0.95 -9.55
C SER A 131 18.43 1.86 -8.34
N ASN A 132 17.37 2.19 -7.60
CA ASN A 132 17.49 2.89 -6.33
C ASN A 132 18.27 2.08 -5.29
N LEU A 133 17.99 0.78 -5.16
CA LEU A 133 18.70 -0.07 -4.21
C LEU A 133 20.20 -0.19 -4.53
N ILE A 134 20.54 -0.46 -5.79
CA ILE A 134 21.89 -0.89 -6.18
C ILE A 134 22.80 0.26 -6.64
N ILE A 135 22.25 1.33 -7.23
CA ILE A 135 23.03 2.46 -7.77
C ILE A 135 22.85 3.69 -6.88
N PHE A 136 21.62 4.19 -6.75
CA PHE A 136 21.42 5.54 -6.21
C PHE A 136 21.55 5.61 -4.69
N THR A 137 21.07 4.60 -3.95
CA THR A 137 21.19 4.55 -2.50
C THR A 137 22.64 4.52 -2.02
N PRO A 138 23.52 3.61 -2.48
CA PRO A 138 24.92 3.61 -2.04
C PRO A 138 25.63 4.92 -2.41
N MET A 139 25.39 5.44 -3.61
CA MET A 139 25.95 6.72 -4.07
C MET A 139 25.48 7.91 -3.21
N THR A 140 24.20 7.95 -2.85
CA THR A 140 23.63 9.01 -1.99
C THR A 140 24.20 8.93 -0.58
N ILE A 141 24.36 7.73 -0.01
CA ILE A 141 24.92 7.51 1.32
C ILE A 141 26.39 7.95 1.36
N GLU A 142 27.18 7.61 0.36
CA GLU A 142 28.58 8.02 0.27
C GLU A 142 28.70 9.55 0.18
N MET A 143 27.93 10.17 -0.71
CA MET A 143 27.90 11.63 -0.86
C MET A 143 27.43 12.34 0.42
N MET A 144 26.44 11.77 1.11
CA MET A 144 25.97 12.26 2.40
C MET A 144 27.09 12.21 3.46
N LYS A 145 27.85 11.12 3.54
CA LYS A 145 28.99 11.01 4.48
C LYS A 145 30.07 12.04 4.19
N GLN A 146 30.43 12.23 2.91
CA GLN A 146 31.39 13.25 2.50
C GLN A 146 30.92 14.66 2.85
N ARG A 147 29.63 14.94 2.62
CA ARG A 147 28.99 16.21 2.99
C ARG A 147 29.01 16.43 4.51
N HIS A 148 28.65 15.44 5.31
CA HIS A 148 28.67 15.54 6.78
C HIS A 148 30.07 15.86 7.31
N LYS A 149 31.14 15.33 6.68
CA LYS A 149 32.52 15.67 7.07
C LYS A 149 32.83 17.15 6.87
N ILE A 150 32.48 17.71 5.72
CA ILE A 150 32.68 19.14 5.40
C ILE A 150 31.80 20.02 6.29
N GLU A 151 30.56 19.58 6.58
CA GLU A 151 29.65 20.29 7.47
C GLU A 151 30.19 20.36 8.91
N ARG A 152 30.80 19.28 9.41
CA ARG A 152 31.47 19.28 10.73
C ARG A 152 32.67 20.22 10.78
N GLU A 153 33.50 20.24 9.73
CA GLU A 153 34.61 21.20 9.61
C GLU A 153 34.13 22.66 9.65
N ALA A 154 32.91 22.92 9.18
CA ALA A 154 32.28 24.24 9.19
C ALA A 154 31.38 24.50 10.41
N ASN A 155 31.39 23.63 11.42
CA ASN A 155 30.54 23.72 12.63
C ASN A 155 29.03 23.86 12.32
N ILE A 156 28.54 23.15 11.31
CA ILE A 156 27.12 23.03 10.94
C ILE A 156 26.69 21.56 10.85
N GLY A 157 25.39 21.28 10.82
CA GLY A 157 24.83 19.93 10.69
C GLY A 157 23.80 19.52 11.74
N GLU A 158 23.71 20.28 12.83
CA GLU A 158 22.73 20.08 13.90
C GLU A 158 21.45 20.91 13.68
N GLU A 159 21.40 21.72 12.63
CA GLU A 159 20.18 22.45 12.28
C GLU A 159 19.07 21.52 11.79
N VAL A 160 17.84 21.90 12.13
CA VAL A 160 16.62 21.33 11.56
C VAL A 160 16.21 22.19 10.36
N GLY A 161 15.97 21.57 9.22
CA GLY A 161 15.56 22.25 7.98
C GLY A 161 16.71 22.83 7.13
N TRP A 162 16.42 23.90 6.39
CA TRP A 162 17.24 24.36 5.25
C TRP A 162 18.22 25.51 5.54
N THR A 163 17.95 26.34 6.54
CA THR A 163 18.38 27.74 6.58
C THR A 163 19.88 27.98 6.83
N LYS A 164 20.50 27.33 7.82
CA LYS A 164 21.92 27.58 8.15
C LYS A 164 22.89 27.07 7.07
N ASN A 165 22.63 25.90 6.51
CA ASN A 165 23.48 25.32 5.47
C ASN A 165 23.58 26.18 4.21
N GLN A 166 22.46 26.80 3.80
CA GLN A 166 22.42 27.64 2.61
C GLN A 166 23.24 28.93 2.79
N GLN A 167 23.28 29.48 4.02
CA GLN A 167 24.08 30.67 4.33
C GLN A 167 25.58 30.36 4.30
N VAL A 168 26.01 29.24 4.88
CA VAL A 168 27.43 28.84 4.89
C VAL A 168 27.90 28.39 3.51
N ALA A 169 27.04 27.74 2.73
CA ALA A 169 27.35 27.36 1.36
C ALA A 169 27.66 28.56 0.44
N LYS A 170 27.08 29.75 0.69
CA LYS A 170 27.42 30.97 -0.05
C LYS A 170 28.86 31.43 0.18
N LYS A 171 29.44 31.11 1.34
CA LYS A 171 30.80 31.52 1.74
C LYS A 171 31.85 30.43 1.49
N ASN A 172 31.44 29.18 1.29
CA ASN A 172 32.33 28.04 1.12
C ASN A 172 32.09 27.33 -0.24
N PRO A 173 32.97 27.53 -1.25
CA PRO A 173 32.79 26.95 -2.58
C PRO A 173 32.86 25.41 -2.57
N LYS A 174 33.64 24.81 -1.66
CA LYS A 174 33.72 23.34 -1.49
C LYS A 174 32.37 22.78 -1.02
N LEU A 175 31.71 23.44 -0.07
CA LEU A 175 30.38 23.06 0.41
C LEU A 175 29.29 23.28 -0.65
N ALA A 176 29.36 24.37 -1.41
CA ALA A 176 28.42 24.64 -2.51
C ALA A 176 28.48 23.57 -3.61
N ALA A 177 29.68 23.21 -4.05
CA ALA A 177 29.88 22.15 -5.03
C ALA A 177 29.39 20.79 -4.51
N MET A 178 29.65 20.48 -3.25
CA MET A 178 29.16 19.27 -2.58
C MET A 178 27.63 19.23 -2.52
N ASN A 179 26.99 20.33 -2.11
CA ASN A 179 25.53 20.45 -2.07
C ASN A 179 24.89 20.24 -3.46
N LYS A 180 25.50 20.78 -4.53
CA LYS A 180 25.02 20.60 -5.90
C LYS A 180 25.08 19.12 -6.32
N LYS A 181 26.21 18.45 -6.09
CA LYS A 181 26.37 17.02 -6.41
C LYS A 181 25.40 16.15 -5.63
N PHE A 182 25.29 16.39 -4.31
CA PHE A 182 24.34 15.69 -3.46
C PHE A 182 22.90 15.89 -3.94
N GLY A 183 22.49 17.14 -4.20
CA GLY A 183 21.14 17.45 -4.68
C GLY A 183 20.79 16.78 -6.00
N MET A 184 21.76 16.68 -6.91
CA MET A 184 21.57 15.97 -8.19
C MET A 184 21.35 14.46 -7.99
N ILE A 185 22.22 13.79 -7.22
CA ILE A 185 22.12 12.34 -6.99
C ILE A 185 20.86 12.00 -6.18
N HIS A 186 20.59 12.76 -5.12
CA HIS A 186 19.38 12.61 -4.31
C HIS A 186 18.11 12.86 -5.13
N GLY A 187 18.13 13.87 -6.02
CA GLY A 187 17.05 14.17 -6.94
C GLY A 187 16.76 13.03 -7.90
N LEU A 188 17.79 12.43 -8.50
CA LEU A 188 17.66 11.26 -9.38
C LEU A 188 17.09 10.04 -8.63
N SER A 189 17.55 9.79 -7.40
CA SER A 189 17.02 8.71 -6.55
C SER A 189 15.53 8.93 -6.24
N SER A 190 15.18 10.15 -5.84
CA SER A 190 13.80 10.53 -5.51
C SER A 190 12.89 10.41 -6.72
N LEU A 191 13.35 10.83 -7.90
CA LEU A 191 12.62 10.72 -9.15
C LEU A 191 12.38 9.25 -9.54
N ALA A 192 13.40 8.40 -9.45
CA ALA A 192 13.25 6.96 -9.66
C ALA A 192 12.22 6.35 -8.70
N ASN A 193 12.20 6.78 -7.43
CA ASN A 193 11.22 6.29 -6.46
C ASN A 193 9.80 6.79 -6.76
N ILE A 194 9.64 8.03 -7.24
CA ILE A 194 8.34 8.55 -7.73
C ILE A 194 7.86 7.77 -8.94
N PHE A 195 8.73 7.46 -9.91
CA PHE A 195 8.36 6.63 -11.06
C PHE A 195 8.01 5.20 -10.66
N ALA A 196 8.70 4.62 -9.67
CA ALA A 196 8.35 3.32 -9.14
C ALA A 196 6.94 3.33 -8.53
N PHE A 197 6.65 4.32 -7.67
CA PHE A 197 5.33 4.49 -7.08
C PHE A 197 4.25 4.76 -8.14
N GLY A 198 4.50 5.66 -9.09
CA GLY A 198 3.59 5.96 -10.19
C GLY A 198 3.28 4.72 -11.04
N SER A 199 4.27 3.86 -11.27
CA SER A 199 4.07 2.60 -12.01
C SER A 199 3.19 1.61 -11.24
N LEU A 200 3.38 1.48 -9.91
CA LEU A 200 2.47 0.70 -9.07
C LEU A 200 1.04 1.28 -9.10
N ALA A 201 0.92 2.61 -9.21
CA ALA A 201 -0.37 3.31 -9.20
C ALA A 201 -1.17 3.00 -10.46
N VAL A 202 -0.49 3.07 -11.61
CA VAL A 202 -1.08 2.74 -12.90
C VAL A 202 -1.45 1.25 -12.95
N HIS A 203 -0.59 0.35 -12.44
CA HIS A 203 -0.93 -1.07 -12.32
C HIS A 203 -2.22 -1.29 -11.50
N SER A 204 -2.34 -0.61 -10.34
CA SER A 204 -3.55 -0.66 -9.51
C SER A 204 -4.77 -0.09 -10.23
N TRP A 205 -4.60 1.01 -10.97
CA TRP A 205 -5.69 1.69 -11.65
C TRP A 205 -6.26 0.84 -12.79
N ILE A 206 -5.40 0.25 -13.62
CA ILE A 206 -5.83 -0.64 -14.72
C ILE A 206 -6.58 -1.86 -14.15
N SER A 207 -6.17 -2.37 -12.98
CA SER A 207 -6.86 -3.48 -12.30
C SER A 207 -8.29 -3.14 -11.88
N ARG A 208 -8.58 -1.86 -11.58
CA ARG A 208 -9.90 -1.40 -11.12
C ARG A 208 -10.93 -1.39 -12.24
N ASP A 209 -10.54 -0.97 -13.45
CA ASP A 209 -11.47 -0.77 -14.56
C ASP A 209 -11.96 -2.11 -15.18
N ARG A 210 -11.51 -3.24 -14.62
CA ARG A 210 -11.89 -4.62 -14.98
C ARG A 210 -13.07 -5.17 -14.16
N TYR A 211 -13.46 -4.53 -13.07
CA TYR A 211 -14.69 -4.90 -12.37
C TYR A 211 -15.87 -4.25 -13.09
N PRO A 212 -16.89 -5.01 -13.54
CA PRO A 212 -18.08 -4.39 -14.11
C PRO A 212 -18.64 -3.41 -13.08
N LYS A 213 -18.73 -2.13 -13.47
CA LYS A 213 -19.53 -1.15 -12.73
C LYS A 213 -20.92 -1.78 -12.60
N VAL A 214 -21.28 -2.23 -11.40
CA VAL A 214 -22.68 -2.46 -11.07
C VAL A 214 -23.35 -1.11 -11.33
N ARG A 215 -24.15 -1.05 -12.40
CA ARG A 215 -24.73 0.17 -12.95
C ARG A 215 -25.83 0.64 -11.99
N GLY A 216 -25.42 1.16 -10.84
CA GLY A 216 -26.26 1.90 -9.91
C GLY A 216 -26.60 3.23 -10.55
N ARG A 217 -27.88 3.44 -10.81
CA ARG A 217 -28.46 4.64 -11.41
C ARG A 217 -28.22 5.83 -10.49
N GLY A 218 -27.61 6.90 -11.01
CA GLY A 218 -27.62 8.26 -10.45
C GLY A 218 -26.87 8.51 -9.14
N SER A 219 -25.65 9.05 -9.22
CA SER A 219 -25.17 10.15 -8.35
C SER A 219 -23.78 10.60 -8.80
N GLU A 220 -23.53 11.88 -8.62
CA GLU A 220 -22.57 12.73 -9.32
C GLU A 220 -21.11 12.27 -9.41
N LYS A 221 -20.49 12.73 -10.49
CA LYS A 221 -19.05 12.81 -10.68
C LYS A 221 -18.46 13.75 -9.63
N ILE A 222 -18.02 13.24 -8.48
CA ILE A 222 -17.07 13.97 -7.64
C ILE A 222 -15.67 13.42 -7.93
N CYS A 223 -14.91 14.24 -8.65
CA CYS A 223 -13.48 14.08 -8.82
C CYS A 223 -12.84 14.28 -7.43
N CYS A 224 -12.46 13.21 -6.73
CA CYS A 224 -11.71 13.32 -5.48
C CYS A 224 -10.22 13.02 -5.74
N PRO A 225 -9.31 13.94 -5.37
CA PRO A 225 -7.87 13.73 -5.49
C PRO A 225 -7.43 12.66 -4.48
N VAL A 226 -6.56 11.74 -4.92
CA VAL A 226 -5.60 10.86 -4.22
C VAL A 226 -5.99 10.23 -2.85
N GLY A 227 -6.57 10.97 -1.90
CA GLY A 227 -7.04 10.50 -0.59
C GLY A 227 -8.20 9.51 -0.64
N GLY A 228 -9.06 9.55 -1.67
CA GLY A 228 -10.15 8.58 -1.85
C GLY A 228 -9.69 7.19 -2.32
N LEU A 229 -8.44 7.04 -2.73
CA LEU A 229 -7.89 5.79 -3.24
C LEU A 229 -7.60 4.80 -2.10
N VAL A 230 -7.05 5.27 -0.98
CA VAL A 230 -6.70 4.43 0.18
C VAL A 230 -7.95 3.87 0.87
N THR A 231 -8.98 4.69 1.08
CA THR A 231 -10.24 4.27 1.72
C THR A 231 -11.04 3.30 0.84
N ARG A 232 -11.02 3.50 -0.49
CA ARG A 232 -11.68 2.57 -1.43
C ARG A 232 -10.89 1.28 -1.61
N GLN A 233 -9.55 1.32 -1.58
CA GLN A 233 -8.71 0.13 -1.66
C GLN A 233 -8.82 -0.74 -0.40
N LEU A 234 -8.79 -0.13 0.78
CA LEU A 234 -9.10 -0.83 2.05
C LEU A 234 -10.52 -1.39 2.02
N GLY A 235 -11.50 -0.62 1.53
CA GLY A 235 -12.87 -1.09 1.32
C GLY A 235 -12.96 -2.29 0.37
N GLN A 236 -12.15 -2.33 -0.71
CA GLN A 236 -12.12 -3.46 -1.64
C GLN A 236 -11.34 -4.67 -1.12
N ILE A 237 -10.28 -4.47 -0.34
CA ILE A 237 -9.56 -5.55 0.35
C ILE A 237 -10.48 -6.18 1.41
N ILE A 238 -11.17 -5.35 2.21
CA ILE A 238 -12.17 -5.80 3.18
C ILE A 238 -13.35 -6.49 2.48
N ALA A 239 -13.84 -5.96 1.34
CA ALA A 239 -14.90 -6.62 0.56
C ALA A 239 -14.44 -7.93 -0.10
N SER A 240 -13.18 -8.02 -0.52
CA SER A 240 -12.56 -9.23 -1.08
C SER A 240 -12.37 -10.32 -0.02
N ILE A 241 -11.96 -9.93 1.19
CA ILE A 241 -11.90 -10.80 2.37
C ILE A 241 -13.31 -11.22 2.79
N GLY A 242 -14.27 -10.29 2.80
CA GLY A 242 -15.67 -10.55 3.15
C GLY A 242 -16.38 -11.48 2.18
N LYS A 243 -16.09 -11.41 0.87
CA LYS A 243 -16.68 -12.28 -0.16
C LYS A 243 -16.27 -13.76 -0.06
N LYS A 244 -15.21 -14.08 0.69
CA LYS A 244 -14.77 -15.49 0.90
C LYS A 244 -15.57 -16.25 1.96
N SER A 245 -16.53 -15.63 2.64
CA SER A 245 -17.43 -16.35 3.54
C SER A 245 -18.60 -16.97 2.75
N VAL A 246 -18.79 -18.29 2.87
CA VAL A 246 -19.90 -19.06 2.23
C VAL A 246 -21.29 -18.45 2.51
N HIS A 247 -21.43 -17.75 3.64
CA HIS A 247 -22.66 -17.06 4.03
C HIS A 247 -22.91 -15.80 3.16
N ASN A 248 -21.87 -15.16 2.64
CA ASN A 248 -21.99 -13.93 1.86
C ASN A 248 -22.53 -14.20 0.45
N HIS A 249 -22.15 -15.32 -0.17
CA HIS A 249 -22.73 -15.75 -1.45
C HIS A 249 -24.23 -16.08 -1.32
N LYS A 250 -24.64 -16.78 -0.26
CA LYS A 250 -26.05 -17.11 -0.02
C LYS A 250 -26.91 -15.87 0.32
N ALA A 251 -26.34 -14.90 1.04
CA ALA A 251 -27.01 -13.61 1.32
C ALA A 251 -27.21 -12.81 0.03
N GLN A 252 -26.18 -12.82 -0.83
CA GLN A 252 -26.19 -12.09 -2.08
C GLN A 252 -27.18 -12.68 -3.10
N ASP A 253 -27.38 -14.01 -3.11
CA ASP A 253 -28.40 -14.65 -3.95
C ASP A 253 -29.83 -14.28 -3.52
N VAL A 254 -30.10 -14.20 -2.22
CA VAL A 254 -31.41 -13.74 -1.70
C VAL A 254 -31.63 -12.25 -1.98
N ALA A 255 -30.59 -11.43 -1.78
CA ALA A 255 -30.62 -10.00 -2.07
C ALA A 255 -30.76 -9.66 -3.57
N SER A 256 -30.25 -10.52 -4.46
CA SER A 256 -30.35 -10.34 -5.91
C SER A 256 -31.80 -10.31 -6.42
N LYS A 257 -32.72 -11.01 -5.74
CA LYS A 257 -34.16 -11.00 -6.02
C LYS A 257 -34.87 -9.74 -5.51
N ARG A 258 -34.36 -9.14 -4.42
CA ARG A 258 -34.96 -7.97 -3.73
C ARG A 258 -34.33 -6.64 -4.16
N GLY A 259 -33.19 -6.68 -4.86
CA GLY A 259 -32.46 -5.51 -5.36
C GLY A 259 -31.69 -4.71 -4.30
N LYS A 260 -31.75 -5.13 -3.03
CA LYS A 260 -31.03 -4.50 -1.91
C LYS A 260 -30.64 -5.56 -0.89
N LEU A 261 -29.42 -5.46 -0.40
CA LEU A 261 -28.84 -6.37 0.57
C LEU A 261 -29.05 -5.81 1.97
N LEU A 262 -29.68 -6.59 2.84
CA LEU A 262 -30.05 -6.14 4.19
C LEU A 262 -29.33 -6.94 5.25
N THR A 263 -29.17 -6.32 6.41
CA THR A 263 -28.55 -6.95 7.58
C THR A 263 -29.32 -8.19 8.03
N GLU A 264 -30.64 -8.18 7.85
CA GLU A 264 -31.56 -9.29 8.10
C GLU A 264 -31.20 -10.55 7.31
N ASP A 265 -30.69 -10.40 6.07
CA ASP A 265 -30.33 -11.52 5.21
C ASP A 265 -29.14 -12.31 5.79
N PHE A 266 -28.22 -11.61 6.45
CA PHE A 266 -27.09 -12.23 7.15
C PHE A 266 -27.54 -12.91 8.44
N LEU A 267 -28.37 -12.24 9.24
CA LEU A 267 -28.94 -12.78 10.48
C LEU A 267 -29.71 -14.08 10.21
N PHE A 268 -30.49 -14.12 9.11
CA PHE A 268 -31.22 -15.31 8.69
C PHE A 268 -30.30 -16.50 8.35
N LEU A 269 -29.12 -16.25 7.77
CA LEU A 269 -28.19 -17.31 7.40
C LEU A 269 -27.41 -17.86 8.60
N ILE A 270 -27.12 -17.02 9.59
CA ILE A 270 -26.43 -17.41 10.83
C ILE A 270 -27.39 -17.85 11.95
N ARG A 271 -28.70 -17.87 11.71
CA ARG A 271 -29.73 -18.21 12.72
C ARG A 271 -29.55 -19.55 13.44
N LYS A 272 -28.82 -20.49 12.83
CA LYS A 272 -28.53 -21.81 13.41
C LYS A 272 -27.35 -21.80 14.38
N ASP A 273 -26.54 -20.75 14.38
CA ASP A 273 -25.39 -20.56 15.26
C ASP A 273 -25.74 -19.48 16.29
N LEU A 274 -26.42 -19.89 17.37
CA LEU A 274 -26.91 -18.98 18.41
C LEU A 274 -25.83 -18.05 19.00
N PRO A 275 -24.61 -18.54 19.32
CA PRO A 275 -23.53 -17.67 19.82
C PRO A 275 -23.18 -16.54 18.85
N LYS A 276 -23.06 -16.83 17.55
CA LYS A 276 -22.76 -15.80 16.53
C LYS A 276 -23.94 -14.88 16.28
N LEU A 277 -25.16 -15.41 16.26
CA LEU A 277 -26.38 -14.62 16.10
C LEU A 277 -26.50 -13.59 17.23
N ASN A 278 -26.35 -14.02 18.49
CA ASN A 278 -26.46 -13.15 19.65
C ASN A 278 -25.43 -12.00 19.60
N ARG A 279 -24.18 -12.32 19.25
CA ARG A 279 -23.12 -11.32 19.14
C ARG A 279 -23.38 -10.33 18.00
N CYS A 280 -23.88 -10.79 16.87
CA CYS A 280 -24.25 -9.92 15.75
C CYS A 280 -25.43 -9.01 16.11
N THR A 281 -26.46 -9.53 16.79
CA THR A 281 -27.61 -8.74 17.25
C THR A 281 -27.19 -7.65 18.24
N GLU A 282 -26.33 -7.98 19.20
CA GLU A 282 -25.76 -7.03 20.16
C GLU A 282 -25.01 -5.89 19.46
N LEU A 283 -24.11 -6.22 18.52
CA LEU A 283 -23.34 -5.23 17.74
C LEU A 283 -24.23 -4.32 16.89
N LEU A 284 -25.35 -4.81 16.39
CA LEU A 284 -26.30 -4.01 15.61
C LEU A 284 -27.09 -3.07 16.50
N SER A 285 -27.53 -3.53 17.68
CA SER A 285 -28.22 -2.67 18.66
C SER A 285 -27.33 -1.51 19.11
N MET A 286 -26.07 -1.77 19.45
CA MET A 286 -25.12 -0.71 19.81
C MET A 286 -24.88 0.29 18.67
N ASN A 287 -24.88 -0.16 17.41
CA ASN A 287 -24.69 0.74 16.27
C ASN A 287 -25.93 1.65 16.07
N GLU A 288 -27.12 1.14 16.31
CA GLU A 288 -28.34 1.97 16.31
C GLU A 288 -28.34 2.99 17.43
N GLU A 289 -27.93 2.61 18.64
CA GLU A 289 -27.74 3.55 19.76
C GLU A 289 -26.73 4.64 19.42
N LEU A 290 -25.58 4.30 18.83
CA LEU A 290 -24.58 5.28 18.39
C LEU A 290 -25.11 6.20 17.29
N LYS A 291 -25.94 5.70 16.36
CA LYS A 291 -26.59 6.53 15.34
C LYS A 291 -27.63 7.47 15.93
N GLN A 292 -28.39 7.02 16.92
CA GLN A 292 -29.35 7.86 17.62
C GLN A 292 -28.65 8.94 18.44
N ALA A 293 -27.59 8.57 19.18
CA ALA A 293 -26.75 9.53 19.89
C ALA A 293 -26.18 10.58 18.93
N ARG A 294 -25.65 10.18 17.78
CA ARG A 294 -25.14 11.12 16.77
C ARG A 294 -26.23 12.05 16.21
N LYS A 295 -27.44 11.55 15.97
CA LYS A 295 -28.57 12.39 15.55
C LYS A 295 -29.03 13.37 16.63
N ALA A 296 -28.94 12.99 17.90
CA ALA A 296 -29.24 13.90 19.01
C ALA A 296 -28.26 15.08 19.06
N PHE A 297 -26.98 14.83 18.79
CA PHE A 297 -25.98 15.90 18.68
C PHE A 297 -26.19 16.82 17.46
N ASP A 298 -26.60 16.27 16.30
CA ASP A 298 -26.90 17.09 15.10
C ASP A 298 -28.17 17.97 15.29
N THR A 299 -29.11 17.59 16.17
CA THR A 299 -30.33 18.39 16.44
C THR A 299 -30.12 19.51 17.46
N ASP A 300 -29.08 19.41 18.30
CA ASP A 300 -28.73 20.46 19.25
C ASP A 300 -27.98 21.63 18.56
N GLU A 301 -27.18 21.38 17.51
CA GLU A 301 -26.57 22.47 16.70
C GLU A 301 -27.62 23.32 15.97
N GLU A 302 -28.69 22.70 15.45
CA GLU A 302 -29.75 23.41 14.72
C GLU A 302 -30.62 24.29 15.66
N LYS A 303 -30.76 23.90 16.93
CA LYS A 303 -31.43 24.71 17.96
C LYS A 303 -30.57 25.86 18.49
N VAL A 304 -29.24 25.72 18.51
CA VAL A 304 -28.33 26.81 18.91
C VAL A 304 -28.27 27.91 17.85
N LEU A 305 -28.44 27.56 16.57
CA LEU A 305 -28.43 28.52 15.44
C LEU A 305 -29.75 29.30 15.24
N THR A 306 -30.80 29.01 16.03
CA THR A 306 -32.11 29.69 15.93
C THR A 306 -32.41 30.60 17.13
N VAL A 307 -31.46 30.77 18.05
CA VAL A 307 -31.60 31.58 19.29
C VAL A 307 -30.74 32.86 19.26
N GLU A 308 -30.08 33.19 18.14
CA GLU A 308 -29.51 34.53 17.88
C GLU A 308 -30.36 35.35 16.91
#